data_AF-A0A7C6BGT2-F1
#
_entry.id   AF-A0A7C6BGT2-F1
#
_cell.length_a   1.000
_cell.length_b   1.000
_cell.length_c   1.000
_cell.angle_alpha   90.00
_cell.angle_beta   90.00
_cell.angle_gamma   90.00
#
_symmetry.space_group_name_H-M   'P 1'
#
loop_
_entity.id
_entity.type
_entity.pdbx_description
1 polymer ?
#
loop_
_entity_poly.entity_id
_entity_poly.type
_entity_poly.pdbx_seq_one_letter_code
_entity_poly.pdbx_strand_id
1 'polypeptide(L)'
;MRKRKLLVVAAALCLLVATAFAAGRTITLDSAKPMQGQIEQFKEWYAELPLLERAAWDMAFLELSDPQAAGASFFASSATDETEVLVWIPKSGKRYHSNANCSNMNNPTQVSLDDAISKGFTPCKRCN
;
A
#
# COMPACT_ATOMS: atom_id res chain seq x y z
N MET A 1 -45.36 45.60 6.38
CA MET A 1 -45.17 44.23 6.93
C MET A 1 -44.52 43.22 5.98
N ARG A 2 -44.82 43.23 4.66
CA ARG A 2 -44.25 42.26 3.69
C ARG A 2 -42.72 42.37 3.47
N LYS A 3 -42.16 43.60 3.44
CA LYS A 3 -40.70 43.82 3.25
C LYS A 3 -39.83 43.30 4.41
N ARG A 4 -40.31 43.40 5.66
CA ARG A 4 -39.64 42.85 6.84
C ARG A 4 -39.67 41.32 6.85
N LYS A 5 -40.77 40.71 6.41
CA LYS A 5 -40.86 39.25 6.23
C LYS A 5 -39.94 38.75 5.11
N LEU A 6 -39.82 39.50 4.00
CA LEU A 6 -38.92 39.17 2.90
C LEU A 6 -37.44 39.24 3.31
N LEU A 7 -37.05 40.27 4.08
CA LEU A 7 -35.70 40.43 4.63
C LEU A 7 -35.33 39.32 5.64
N VAL A 8 -36.27 38.91 6.49
CA VAL A 8 -36.07 37.82 7.46
C VAL A 8 -35.95 36.48 6.76
N VAL A 9 -36.76 36.23 5.72
CA VAL A 9 -36.65 35.00 4.91
C VAL A 9 -35.35 34.97 4.11
N ALA A 10 -34.93 36.08 3.50
CA ALA A 10 -33.66 36.17 2.78
C ALA A 10 -32.44 36.02 3.73
N ALA A 11 -32.48 36.60 4.93
CA ALA A 11 -31.43 36.43 5.94
C ALA A 11 -31.38 34.99 6.48
N ALA A 12 -32.54 34.35 6.68
CA ALA A 12 -32.61 32.94 7.06
C ALA A 12 -32.11 32.01 5.93
N LEU A 13 -32.38 32.36 4.67
CA LEU A 13 -31.88 31.61 3.50
C LEU A 13 -30.36 31.80 3.33
N CYS A 14 -29.82 32.99 3.57
CA CYS A 14 -28.37 33.25 3.57
C CYS A 14 -27.65 32.56 4.74
N LEU A 15 -28.29 32.42 5.90
CA LEU A 15 -27.73 31.70 7.05
C LEU A 15 -27.73 30.17 6.85
N LEU A 16 -28.69 29.63 6.09
CA LEU A 16 -28.71 28.21 5.71
C LEU A 16 -27.63 27.83 4.69
N VAL A 17 -27.06 28.80 3.96
CA VAL A 17 -25.98 28.56 2.98
C VAL A 17 -24.57 28.67 3.62
N ALA A 18 -24.46 29.24 4.81
CA ALA A 18 -23.16 29.50 5.46
C ALA A 18 -22.62 28.33 6.32
N THR A 19 -23.32 27.22 6.43
CA THR A 19 -22.84 26.01 7.13
C THR A 19 -22.55 24.89 6.14
N ALA A 20 -21.67 25.15 5.16
CA ALA A 20 -20.91 24.08 4.54
C ALA A 20 -19.85 23.61 5.55
N PHE A 21 -20.29 22.82 6.53
CA PHE A 21 -19.40 22.01 7.35
C PHE A 21 -18.66 21.09 6.37
N ALA A 22 -17.40 21.39 6.08
CA ALA A 22 -16.49 20.42 5.51
C ALA A 22 -16.37 19.31 6.56
N ALA A 23 -17.20 18.27 6.43
CA ALA A 23 -17.08 17.06 7.21
C ALA A 23 -15.75 16.43 6.82
N GLY A 24 -14.69 16.80 7.53
CA GLY A 24 -13.37 16.20 7.35
C GLY A 24 -13.54 14.69 7.48
N ARG A 25 -13.27 13.97 6.40
CA ARG A 25 -13.33 12.50 6.42
C ARG A 25 -12.11 12.02 7.19
N THR A 26 -12.33 11.38 8.33
CA THR A 26 -11.27 10.88 9.20
C THR A 26 -10.92 9.44 8.81
N ILE A 27 -9.66 9.17 8.51
CA ILE A 27 -9.13 7.81 8.36
C ILE A 27 -8.54 7.39 9.71
N THR A 28 -9.07 6.32 10.29
CA THR A 28 -8.55 5.75 11.55
C THR A 28 -7.77 4.48 11.25
N LEU A 29 -6.52 4.40 11.72
CA LEU A 29 -5.74 3.18 11.71
C LEU A 29 -5.92 2.45 13.04
N ASP A 30 -6.42 1.22 12.98
CA ASP A 30 -6.69 0.33 14.10
C ASP A 30 -5.75 -0.87 14.01
N SER A 31 -4.76 -0.92 14.90
CA SER A 31 -3.77 -1.99 14.94
C SER A 31 -4.35 -3.36 15.29
N ALA A 32 -5.58 -3.42 15.82
CA ALA A 32 -6.26 -4.68 16.09
C ALA A 32 -6.91 -5.31 14.84
N LYS A 33 -6.99 -4.58 13.71
CA LYS A 33 -7.56 -5.06 12.45
C LYS A 33 -6.48 -5.40 11.42
N PRO A 34 -6.74 -6.32 10.47
CA PRO A 34 -5.81 -6.59 9.37
C PRO A 34 -5.49 -5.32 8.57
N MET A 35 -4.22 -5.10 8.24
CA MET A 35 -3.78 -3.90 7.51
C MET A 35 -4.37 -3.84 6.10
N GLN A 36 -4.49 -4.99 5.41
CA GLN A 36 -4.98 -5.03 4.03
C GLN A 36 -6.36 -4.38 3.87
N GLY A 37 -7.31 -4.71 4.75
CA GLY A 37 -8.66 -4.13 4.69
C GLY A 37 -8.67 -2.64 4.98
N GLN A 38 -7.72 -2.14 5.79
CA GLN A 38 -7.59 -0.71 6.08
C GLN A 38 -6.93 0.05 4.92
N ILE A 39 -5.99 -0.58 4.22
CA ILE A 39 -5.39 -0.04 2.99
C ILE A 39 -6.46 0.10 1.89
N GLU A 40 -7.33 -0.89 1.71
CA GLU A 40 -8.40 -0.79 0.71
C GLU A 40 -9.39 0.33 1.05
N GLN A 41 -9.79 0.47 2.31
CA GLN A 41 -10.62 1.61 2.75
C GLN A 41 -9.94 2.96 2.51
N PHE A 42 -8.61 3.04 2.70
CA PHE A 42 -7.84 4.24 2.37
C PHE A 42 -7.89 4.54 0.86
N LYS A 43 -7.71 3.54 0.00
CA LYS A 43 -7.77 3.69 -1.47
C LYS A 43 -9.15 4.16 -1.93
N GLU A 44 -10.22 3.61 -1.38
CA GLU A 44 -11.59 4.03 -1.69
C GLU A 44 -11.81 5.50 -1.30
N TRP A 45 -11.41 5.88 -0.09
CA TRP A 45 -11.47 7.28 0.34
C TRP A 45 -10.67 8.20 -0.59
N TYR A 46 -9.46 7.79 -0.97
CA TYR A 46 -8.59 8.54 -1.87
C TYR A 46 -9.23 8.78 -3.24
N ALA A 47 -9.88 7.74 -3.78
CA ALA A 47 -10.57 7.78 -5.07
C ALA A 47 -11.80 8.70 -5.07
N GLU A 48 -12.36 9.01 -3.90
CA GLU A 48 -13.50 9.93 -3.74
C GLU A 48 -13.08 11.40 -3.55
N LEU A 49 -11.79 11.69 -3.35
CA LEU A 49 -11.33 13.07 -3.12
C LEU A 49 -11.57 13.98 -4.33
N PRO A 50 -11.92 15.27 -4.13
CA PRO A 50 -11.94 16.28 -5.18
C PRO A 50 -10.58 16.37 -5.89
N LEU A 51 -10.58 16.63 -7.21
CA LEU A 51 -9.36 16.62 -8.02
C LEU A 51 -8.22 17.49 -7.46
N LEU A 52 -8.55 18.69 -6.98
CA LEU A 52 -7.55 19.61 -6.41
C LEU A 52 -6.96 19.07 -5.10
N GLU A 53 -7.78 18.46 -4.25
CA GLU A 53 -7.34 17.89 -2.97
C GLU A 53 -6.51 16.62 -3.21
N ARG A 54 -6.95 15.76 -4.14
CA ARG A 54 -6.20 14.58 -4.55
C ARG A 54 -4.81 14.95 -5.08
N ALA A 55 -4.71 16.00 -5.90
CA ALA A 55 -3.42 16.46 -6.42
C ALA A 55 -2.45 16.92 -5.30
N ALA A 56 -2.97 17.51 -4.22
CA ALA A 56 -2.14 17.86 -3.07
C ALA A 56 -1.60 16.61 -2.34
N TRP A 57 -2.43 15.58 -2.21
CA TRP A 57 -2.00 14.29 -1.67
C TRP A 57 -1.03 13.55 -2.60
N ASP A 58 -1.24 13.56 -3.91
CA ASP A 58 -0.30 12.98 -4.90
C ASP A 58 1.10 13.60 -4.71
N MET A 59 1.18 14.92 -4.55
CA MET A 59 2.46 15.61 -4.31
C MET A 59 3.10 15.21 -2.97
N ALA A 60 2.31 15.11 -1.90
CA ALA A 60 2.80 14.67 -0.59
C ALA A 60 3.31 13.22 -0.63
N PHE A 61 2.64 12.33 -1.37
CA PHE A 61 3.09 10.95 -1.56
C PHE A 61 4.37 10.87 -2.37
N LEU A 62 4.51 11.70 -3.42
CA LEU A 62 5.76 11.77 -4.20
C LEU A 62 6.95 12.21 -3.33
N GLU A 63 6.76 13.22 -2.47
CA GLU A 63 7.78 13.66 -1.51
C GLU A 63 8.14 12.56 -0.50
N LEU A 64 7.15 11.84 0.04
CA LEU A 64 7.39 10.72 0.95
C LEU A 64 8.08 9.53 0.26
N SER A 65 7.84 9.33 -1.04
CA SER A 65 8.45 8.25 -1.83
C SER A 65 9.86 8.56 -2.31
N ASP A 66 10.30 9.81 -2.23
CA ASP A 66 11.67 10.21 -2.58
C ASP A 66 12.66 9.67 -1.52
N PRO A 67 13.52 8.69 -1.87
CA PRO A 67 14.49 8.11 -0.94
C PRO A 67 15.51 9.13 -0.41
N GLN A 68 15.64 10.27 -1.09
CA GLN A 68 16.60 11.32 -0.79
C GLN A 68 15.99 12.43 0.07
N ALA A 69 14.66 12.61 0.07
CA ALA A 69 13.96 13.68 0.78
C ALA A 69 13.67 13.35 2.25
N ALA A 70 13.48 12.07 2.57
CA ALA A 70 13.26 11.62 3.94
C ALA A 70 14.40 10.69 4.36
N GLY A 71 14.93 10.87 5.58
CA GLY A 71 15.73 9.87 6.28
C GLY A 71 14.96 8.57 6.62
N ALA A 72 14.04 8.16 5.75
CA ALA A 72 13.10 7.05 5.86
C ALA A 72 13.54 5.83 5.00
N SER A 73 14.84 5.72 4.71
CA SER A 73 15.46 4.60 3.98
C SER A 73 15.34 3.23 4.70
N PHE A 74 14.54 3.09 5.76
CA PHE A 74 14.41 1.83 6.51
C PHE A 74 13.07 1.10 6.29
N PHE A 75 12.02 1.78 5.81
CA PHE A 75 10.67 1.18 5.69
C PHE A 75 10.16 1.04 4.26
N ALA A 76 10.81 1.66 3.27
CA ALA A 76 10.44 1.51 1.86
C ALA A 76 10.76 0.12 1.28
N SER A 77 11.64 -0.67 1.91
CA SER A 77 11.95 -2.04 1.48
C SER A 77 10.90 -3.08 1.87
N SER A 78 9.89 -2.74 2.67
CA SER A 78 8.91 -3.71 3.20
C SER A 78 7.56 -3.70 2.48
N ALA A 79 7.36 -2.81 1.50
CA ALA A 79 6.10 -2.62 0.79
C ALA A 79 6.08 -3.23 -0.63
N THR A 80 7.12 -3.97 -1.01
CA THR A 80 6.99 -4.98 -2.06
C THR A 80 6.35 -6.21 -1.43
N ASP A 81 5.02 -6.26 -1.45
CA ASP A 81 4.27 -7.51 -1.38
C ASP A 81 4.47 -8.26 -2.72
N GLU A 82 5.73 -8.53 -3.03
CA GLU A 82 6.09 -9.60 -3.94
C GLU A 82 5.91 -10.85 -3.08
N THR A 83 4.99 -11.72 -3.47
CA THR A 83 4.92 -13.06 -2.90
C THR A 83 6.30 -13.69 -3.06
N GLU A 84 7.13 -13.61 -2.01
CA GLU A 84 8.52 -14.04 -2.06
C GLU A 84 8.50 -15.53 -2.42
N VAL A 85 8.88 -15.83 -3.66
CA VAL A 85 8.86 -17.20 -4.16
C VAL A 85 9.98 -17.94 -3.44
N LEU A 86 9.61 -18.77 -2.47
CA LEU A 86 10.56 -19.58 -1.73
C LEU A 86 10.96 -20.82 -2.54
N VAL A 87 12.26 -21.03 -2.68
CA VAL A 87 12.87 -22.16 -3.39
C VAL A 87 13.81 -22.92 -2.47
N TRP A 88 14.10 -24.17 -2.83
CA TRP A 88 14.96 -25.07 -2.08
C TRP A 88 16.32 -25.22 -2.76
N ILE A 89 17.40 -25.08 -1.99
CA ILE A 89 18.79 -25.25 -2.43
C ILE A 89 19.37 -26.51 -1.79
N PRO A 90 19.97 -27.43 -2.58
CA PRO A 90 20.67 -28.59 -2.05
C PRO A 90 22.03 -28.20 -1.45
N LYS A 91 22.54 -29.02 -0.52
CA LYS A 91 23.91 -28.86 0.02
C LYS A 91 24.99 -28.99 -1.06
N SER A 92 24.72 -29.72 -2.13
CA SER A 92 25.63 -29.91 -3.26
C SER A 92 24.96 -29.58 -4.59
N GLY A 93 25.68 -28.87 -5.46
CA GLY A 93 25.18 -28.44 -6.78
C GLY A 93 24.94 -26.93 -6.87
N LYS A 94 24.49 -26.49 -8.05
CA LYS A 94 24.24 -25.08 -8.39
C LYS A 94 22.84 -24.85 -8.94
N ARG A 95 21.87 -25.67 -8.51
CA ARG A 95 20.48 -25.56 -8.95
C ARG A 95 19.53 -25.32 -7.79
N TYR A 96 18.55 -24.44 -7.98
CA TYR A 96 17.43 -24.27 -7.06
C TYR A 96 16.24 -25.11 -7.53
N HIS A 97 15.38 -25.47 -6.58
CA HIS A 97 14.28 -26.41 -6.76
C HIS A 97 12.96 -25.84 -6.22
N SER A 98 11.84 -26.08 -6.89
CA SER A 98 10.51 -25.71 -6.39
C SER A 98 10.01 -26.64 -5.27
N ASN A 99 10.55 -27.86 -5.17
CA ASN A 99 10.14 -28.87 -4.20
C ASN A 99 11.37 -29.48 -3.52
N ALA A 100 11.33 -29.58 -2.18
CA ALA A 100 12.36 -30.19 -1.34
C ALA A 100 12.65 -31.68 -1.68
N ASN A 101 11.70 -32.40 -2.27
CA ASN A 101 11.83 -33.82 -2.61
C ASN A 101 12.40 -34.08 -4.01
N CYS A 102 12.64 -33.03 -4.82
CA CYS A 102 13.18 -33.23 -6.17
C CYS A 102 14.58 -33.84 -6.12
N SER A 103 14.82 -34.92 -6.86
CA SER A 103 16.14 -35.57 -6.98
C SER A 103 16.74 -36.05 -5.65
N ASN A 104 15.90 -36.37 -4.67
CA ASN A 104 16.30 -36.93 -3.37
C ASN A 104 17.36 -36.08 -2.65
N MET A 105 17.13 -34.76 -2.60
CA MET A 105 18.01 -33.82 -1.90
C MET A 105 18.16 -34.22 -0.43
N ASN A 106 19.41 -34.23 0.05
CA ASN A 106 19.69 -34.45 1.46
C ASN A 106 19.80 -33.10 2.17
N ASN A 107 18.87 -32.84 3.09
CA ASN A 107 18.81 -31.65 3.94
C ASN A 107 18.89 -30.31 3.16
N PRO A 108 17.91 -30.02 2.28
CA PRO A 108 17.87 -28.78 1.52
C PRO A 108 17.57 -27.57 2.42
N THR A 109 18.06 -26.40 2.00
CA THR A 109 17.79 -25.11 2.65
C THR A 109 16.76 -24.33 1.84
N GLN A 110 15.75 -23.78 2.50
CA GLN A 110 14.78 -22.88 1.87
C GLN A 110 15.33 -21.46 1.86
N VAL A 111 15.27 -20.79 0.71
CA VAL A 111 15.68 -19.38 0.51
C VAL A 111 14.72 -18.69 -0.46
N SER A 112 14.78 -17.36 -0.59
CA SER A 112 14.05 -16.65 -1.65
C SER A 112 14.65 -16.92 -3.04
N LEU A 113 13.83 -16.83 -4.08
CA LEU A 113 14.26 -16.99 -5.46
C LEU A 113 15.38 -16.01 -5.82
N ASP A 114 15.29 -14.76 -5.37
CA ASP A 114 16.31 -13.73 -5.63
C ASP A 114 17.63 -14.02 -4.92
N ASP A 115 17.59 -14.54 -3.69
CA ASP A 115 18.80 -14.97 -2.99
C ASP A 115 19.46 -16.16 -3.71
N ALA A 116 18.67 -17.09 -4.24
CA ALA A 116 19.19 -18.18 -5.06
C ALA A 116 19.87 -17.67 -6.34
N ILE A 117 19.22 -16.77 -7.09
CA ILE A 117 19.75 -16.21 -8.34
C ILE A 117 21.00 -15.38 -8.08
N SER A 118 21.00 -14.54 -7.04
CA SER A 118 22.14 -13.69 -6.68
C SER A 118 23.37 -14.51 -6.25
N LYS A 119 23.17 -15.67 -5.61
CA LYS A 119 24.23 -16.65 -5.33
C LYS A 119 24.69 -17.45 -6.57
N GLY A 120 24.08 -17.24 -7.74
CA GLY A 120 24.44 -17.88 -8.99
C GLY A 120 23.84 -19.27 -9.19
N PHE A 121 22.73 -19.58 -8.51
CA PHE A 121 21.99 -20.82 -8.75
C PHE A 121 21.14 -20.71 -10.02
N THR A 122 20.98 -21.84 -10.70
CA THR A 122 20.19 -21.95 -11.93
C THR A 122 18.94 -22.81 -11.70
N PRO A 123 17.86 -22.66 -12.49
CA PRO A 123 16.67 -23.47 -12.31
C PRO A 123 16.93 -24.96 -12.55
N CYS A 124 16.33 -25.82 -11.73
CA CYS A 124 16.32 -27.26 -11.99
C CYS A 124 15.35 -27.59 -13.13
N LYS A 125 15.86 -28.19 -14.21
CA LYS A 125 15.06 -28.63 -15.37
C LYS A 125 13.97 -29.67 -15.07
N ARG A 126 14.03 -30.31 -13.90
CA ARG A 126 13.06 -31.33 -13.45
C ARG A 126 11.97 -30.74 -12.54
N CYS A 127 12.23 -29.57 -11.97
CA CYS A 127 11.27 -28.88 -11.13
C CYS A 127 10.33 -28.11 -12.04
N ASN A 128 9.24 -28.76 -12.43
CA ASN A 128 8.07 -28.17 -13.07
C ASN A 128 6.84 -28.57 -12.25
#